data_AF-B4D628-F1
#
_entry.id   AF-B4D628-F1
#
_cell.length_a   1.000
_cell.length_b   1.000
_cell.length_c   1.000
_cell.angle_alpha   90.00
_cell.angle_beta   90.00
_cell.angle_gamma   90.00
#
_symmetry.space_group_name_H-M   'P 1'
#
loop_
_entity.id
_entity.type
_entity.pdbx_description
1 polymer ?
#
loop_
_entity_poly.entity_id
_entity_poly.type
_entity_poly.pdbx_seq_one_letter_code
_entity_poly.pdbx_strand_id
1 'polypeptide(L)'
;MQRAFLSLLVATLVFGGSAGARDIKTLSGDVFKNIEVRSKDATGIQIMHDDGVTFLDFKNMSEADQKDFGYNVETYAEGWKQKFEAERQRREAAELAAQQALARARALAAQNQANANASTPETYRPTNQTGLEVTVDSPGFTYDGYPVGGFVVPGFSTIIPGRMRGGVPYRNGYSGATIGPVEVRRR
;
A
#
# COMPACT_ATOMS: atom_id res chain seq x y z
N MET A 1 -53.50 2.04 10.97
CA MET A 1 -52.53 1.84 12.07
C MET A 1 -51.10 2.06 11.52
N GLN A 2 -50.68 3.31 11.28
CA GLN A 2 -49.40 3.56 10.59
C GLN A 2 -48.81 4.98 10.80
N ARG A 3 -49.06 5.61 11.96
CA ARG A 3 -48.62 6.99 12.23
C ARG A 3 -47.93 7.21 13.58
N ALA A 4 -47.54 6.14 14.29
CA ALA A 4 -46.96 6.24 15.63
C ALA A 4 -45.42 5.99 15.69
N PHE A 5 -44.74 5.84 14.55
CA PHE A 5 -43.29 5.56 14.52
C PHE A 5 -42.43 6.73 14.04
N LEU A 6 -43.02 7.88 13.69
CA LEU A 6 -42.27 9.01 13.12
C LEU A 6 -41.82 10.06 14.16
N SER A 7 -42.11 9.86 15.45
CA SER A 7 -41.82 10.85 16.51
C SER A 7 -40.57 10.52 17.34
N LEU A 8 -39.88 9.40 17.09
CA LEU A 8 -38.73 8.94 17.88
C LEU A 8 -37.37 9.20 17.20
N LEU A 9 -37.29 10.13 16.24
CA LEU A 9 -36.04 10.42 15.52
C LEU A 9 -35.55 11.87 15.65
N VAL A 10 -36.25 12.72 16.41
CA VAL A 10 -35.97 14.18 16.48
C VAL A 10 -35.43 14.64 17.85
N ALA A 11 -35.33 13.76 18.86
CA ALA A 11 -34.95 14.14 20.22
C ALA A 11 -33.44 13.99 20.56
N THR A 12 -32.57 13.68 19.60
CA THR A 12 -31.15 13.34 19.86
C THR A 12 -30.14 14.37 19.35
N LEU A 13 -30.55 15.60 19.05
CA LEU A 13 -29.66 16.59 18.43
C LEU A 13 -29.41 17.87 19.24
N VAL A 14 -29.52 17.83 20.57
CA VAL A 14 -29.16 18.98 21.42
C VAL A 14 -28.36 18.52 22.65
N PHE A 15 -27.17 18.00 22.41
CA PHE A 15 -26.06 18.17 23.35
C PHE A 15 -24.91 18.80 22.58
N GLY A 16 -25.09 20.07 22.23
CA GLY A 16 -24.00 20.97 21.83
C GLY A 16 -23.08 21.13 23.03
N GLY A 17 -22.13 20.20 23.15
CA GLY A 17 -21.10 20.23 24.16
C GLY A 17 -20.28 21.51 24.00
N SER A 18 -20.18 22.26 25.09
CA SER A 18 -19.18 23.29 25.27
C SER A 18 -17.83 22.75 24.82
N ALA A 19 -17.32 23.24 23.68
CA ALA A 19 -15.99 22.93 23.15
C ALA A 19 -14.91 23.62 23.99
N GLY A 20 -14.97 23.43 25.31
CA GLY A 20 -13.88 23.76 26.19
C GLY A 20 -12.82 22.70 26.01
N ALA A 21 -11.67 23.10 25.46
CA ALA A 21 -10.43 22.34 25.52
C ALA A 21 -10.26 21.81 26.96
N ARG A 22 -10.47 20.51 27.15
CA ARG A 22 -10.36 19.81 28.44
C ARG A 22 -9.07 19.01 28.43
N ASP A 23 -8.46 18.88 29.60
CA ASP A 23 -7.33 17.97 29.78
C ASP A 23 -7.86 16.66 30.40
N ILE A 24 -7.37 15.51 29.93
CA ILE A 24 -7.66 14.20 30.53
C ILE A 24 -6.35 13.57 30.99
N LYS A 25 -6.37 13.04 32.21
CA LYS A 25 -5.29 12.23 32.76
C LYS A 25 -5.67 10.76 32.76
N THR A 26 -4.82 9.91 32.18
CA THR A 26 -5.00 8.45 32.19
C THR A 26 -4.56 7.85 33.53
N LEU A 27 -5.03 6.63 33.81
CA LEU A 27 -4.56 5.85 34.95
C LEU A 27 -3.07 5.51 34.87
N SER A 28 -2.50 5.46 33.66
CA SER A 28 -1.07 5.27 33.41
C SER A 28 -0.23 6.52 33.72
N GLY A 29 -0.87 7.67 33.93
CA GLY A 29 -0.21 8.94 34.25
C GLY A 29 -0.03 9.87 33.05
N ASP A 30 -0.39 9.44 31.85
CA ASP A 30 -0.35 10.28 30.65
C ASP A 30 -1.40 11.40 30.75
N VAL A 31 -1.05 12.58 30.24
CA VAL A 31 -1.95 13.75 30.26
C VAL A 31 -2.13 14.23 28.83
N PHE A 32 -3.35 14.09 28.32
CA PHE A 32 -3.76 14.62 27.03
C PHE A 32 -4.33 16.02 27.24
N LYS A 33 -3.73 17.02 26.59
CA LYS A 33 -4.15 18.42 26.68
C LYS A 33 -4.96 18.84 25.47
N ASN A 34 -5.79 19.86 25.64
CA ASN A 34 -6.57 20.48 24.58
C ASN A 34 -7.40 19.47 23.77
N ILE A 35 -8.02 18.51 24.46
CA ILE A 35 -8.65 17.41 23.73
C ILE A 35 -9.95 17.86 23.07
N GLU A 36 -10.17 17.36 21.85
CA GLU A 36 -11.44 17.44 21.13
C GLU A 36 -11.94 16.02 20.88
N VAL A 37 -13.12 15.67 21.38
CA VAL A 37 -13.72 14.35 21.14
C VAL A 37 -14.25 14.29 19.71
N ARG A 38 -13.69 13.40 18.89
CA ARG A 38 -14.08 13.18 17.49
C ARG A 38 -15.22 12.18 17.37
N SER A 39 -15.14 11.08 18.12
CA SER A 39 -16.13 10.01 18.10
C SER A 39 -16.20 9.30 19.45
N LYS A 40 -17.34 8.67 19.71
CA LYS A 40 -17.57 7.86 20.92
C LYS A 40 -18.00 6.46 20.49
N ASP A 41 -17.30 5.46 21.01
CA ASP A 41 -17.62 4.04 20.86
C ASP A 41 -18.11 3.47 22.20
N ALA A 42 -18.70 2.29 22.19
CA ALA A 42 -19.03 1.56 23.43
C ALA A 42 -17.80 1.19 24.27
N THR A 43 -16.61 1.14 23.66
CA THR A 43 -15.35 0.72 24.30
C THR A 43 -14.48 1.89 24.76
N GLY A 44 -14.71 3.10 24.25
CA GLY A 44 -13.86 4.25 24.52
C GLY A 44 -14.21 5.45 23.65
N ILE A 45 -13.32 6.44 23.63
CA ILE A 45 -13.49 7.67 22.86
C ILE A 45 -12.29 7.89 21.94
N GLN A 46 -12.55 8.46 20.77
CA GLN A 46 -11.49 8.95 19.90
C GLN A 46 -11.31 10.44 20.15
N ILE A 47 -10.12 10.84 20.57
CA ILE A 47 -9.77 12.22 20.88
C ILE A 47 -8.73 12.72 19.90
N MET A 48 -8.86 13.99 19.51
CA MET A 48 -7.80 14.77 18.90
C MET A 48 -7.12 15.58 20.01
N HIS A 49 -5.80 15.52 20.10
CA HIS A 49 -4.98 16.33 21.01
C HIS A 49 -3.78 16.90 20.23
N ASP A 50 -2.90 17.64 20.91
CA ASP A 50 -1.78 18.35 20.26
C ASP A 50 -0.83 17.41 19.46
N ASP A 51 -0.70 16.14 19.84
CA ASP A 51 0.16 15.16 19.13
C ASP A 51 -0.58 14.34 18.05
N GLY A 52 -1.90 14.54 17.90
CA GLY A 52 -2.71 13.89 16.86
C GLY A 52 -3.97 13.20 17.38
N VAL A 53 -4.42 12.18 16.64
CA VAL A 53 -5.64 11.41 16.97
C VAL A 53 -5.26 10.14 17.71
N THR A 54 -5.83 9.94 18.90
CA THR A 54 -5.65 8.71 19.67
C THR A 54 -7.00 8.14 20.13
N PHE A 55 -7.04 6.83 20.33
CA PHE A 55 -8.18 6.15 20.93
C PHE A 55 -7.90 5.92 22.41
N LEU A 56 -8.79 6.41 23.27
CA LEU A 56 -8.69 6.27 24.72
C LEU A 56 -9.76 5.28 25.21
N ASP A 57 -9.29 4.16 25.76
CA ASP A 57 -10.15 3.15 26.40
C ASP A 57 -10.72 3.70 27.72
N PHE A 58 -12.02 3.51 27.94
CA PHE A 58 -12.67 3.88 29.20
C PHE A 58 -11.99 3.27 30.43
N LYS A 59 -11.42 2.06 30.33
CA LYS A 59 -10.69 1.43 31.45
C LYS A 59 -9.43 2.17 31.85
N ASN A 60 -8.85 2.99 30.97
CA ASN A 60 -7.66 3.79 31.26
C ASN A 60 -8.00 5.21 31.73
N MET A 61 -9.28 5.52 31.92
CA MET A 61 -9.77 6.84 32.36
C MET A 61 -10.14 6.83 33.84
N SER A 62 -10.15 8.01 34.46
CA SER A 62 -10.68 8.16 35.83
C SER A 62 -12.19 7.85 35.87
N GLU A 63 -12.72 7.43 37.02
CA GLU A 63 -14.16 7.15 37.17
C GLU A 63 -15.04 8.39 36.89
N ALA A 64 -14.53 9.58 37.19
CA ALA A 64 -15.22 10.83 36.89
C ALA A 64 -15.34 11.02 35.38
N ASP A 65 -14.23 10.88 34.65
CA ASP A 65 -14.25 11.01 33.19
C ASP A 65 -15.08 9.90 32.54
N GLN A 66 -15.00 8.65 33.03
CA GLN A 66 -15.83 7.55 32.53
C GLN A 66 -17.32 7.90 32.56
N LYS A 67 -17.80 8.49 33.68
CA LYS A 67 -19.19 8.93 33.80
C LYS A 67 -19.51 10.09 32.86
N ASP A 68 -18.62 11.08 32.76
CA ASP A 68 -18.80 12.23 31.87
C ASP A 68 -18.91 11.83 30.39
N PHE A 69 -18.18 10.80 29.98
CA PHE A 69 -18.21 10.31 28.61
C PHE A 69 -19.28 9.24 28.33
N GLY A 70 -20.05 8.83 29.34
CA GLY A 70 -21.17 7.91 29.19
C GLY A 70 -20.78 6.43 29.19
N TYR A 71 -19.75 6.06 29.94
CA TYR A 71 -19.35 4.66 30.11
C TYR A 71 -20.52 3.82 30.68
N ASN A 72 -20.86 2.74 29.98
CA ASN A 72 -21.80 1.72 30.45
C ASN A 72 -21.13 0.35 30.38
N VAL A 73 -21.03 -0.32 31.53
CA VAL A 73 -20.36 -1.61 31.71
C VAL A 73 -20.93 -2.72 30.81
N GLU A 74 -22.24 -2.73 30.58
CA GLU A 74 -22.90 -3.75 29.74
C GLU A 74 -22.48 -3.56 28.28
N THR A 75 -22.62 -2.34 27.76
CA THR A 75 -22.25 -2.01 26.39
C THR A 75 -20.75 -2.13 26.13
N TYR A 76 -19.92 -1.90 27.15
CA TYR A 76 -18.47 -2.00 27.06
C TYR A 76 -18.03 -3.43 26.78
N ALA A 77 -18.57 -4.40 27.52
CA ALA A 77 -18.24 -5.82 27.34
C ALA A 77 -18.69 -6.33 25.97
N GLU A 78 -19.88 -5.93 25.53
CA GLU A 78 -20.40 -6.27 24.20
C GLU A 78 -19.57 -5.65 23.08
N GLY A 79 -19.20 -4.38 23.22
CA GLY A 79 -18.36 -3.67 22.25
C GLY A 79 -17.01 -4.34 22.06
N TRP A 80 -16.37 -4.79 23.14
CA TRP A 80 -15.12 -5.54 23.05
C TRP A 80 -15.30 -6.90 22.37
N LYS A 81 -16.36 -7.64 22.72
CA LYS A 81 -16.68 -8.91 22.08
C LYS A 81 -16.86 -8.74 20.56
N GLN A 82 -17.56 -7.69 20.14
CA GLN A 82 -17.74 -7.36 18.72
C GLN A 82 -16.42 -6.99 18.04
N LYS A 83 -15.57 -6.16 18.66
CA LYS A 83 -14.25 -5.80 18.10
C LYS A 83 -13.35 -7.02 17.95
N PHE A 84 -13.31 -7.92 18.93
CA PHE A 84 -12.54 -9.16 18.85
C PHE A 84 -13.06 -10.10 17.77
N GLU A 85 -14.37 -10.27 17.66
CA GLU A 85 -14.99 -11.10 16.63
C GLU A 85 -14.72 -10.54 15.23
N ALA A 86 -14.88 -9.22 15.05
CA ALA A 86 -14.60 -8.55 13.79
C ALA A 86 -13.13 -8.65 13.38
N GLU A 87 -12.21 -8.51 14.34
CA GLU A 87 -10.77 -8.69 14.08
C GLU A 87 -10.43 -10.14 13.72
N ARG A 88 -11.04 -11.13 14.37
CA ARG A 88 -10.88 -12.55 14.01
C ARG A 88 -11.37 -12.80 12.58
N GLN A 89 -12.56 -12.33 12.24
CA GLN A 89 -13.11 -12.46 10.88
C GLN A 89 -12.23 -11.77 9.83
N ARG A 90 -11.68 -10.59 10.14
CA ARG A 90 -10.75 -9.90 9.24
C ARG A 90 -9.47 -10.68 9.02
N ARG A 91 -8.91 -11.32 10.05
CA ARG A 91 -7.72 -12.16 9.94
C ARG A 91 -7.98 -13.40 9.11
N GLU A 92 -9.06 -14.12 9.39
CA GLU A 92 -9.46 -15.30 8.61
C GLU A 92 -9.70 -14.95 7.13
N ALA A 93 -10.39 -13.83 6.86
CA ALA A 93 -10.60 -13.34 5.50
C ALA A 93 -9.29 -12.95 4.80
N ALA A 94 -8.36 -12.28 5.51
CA ALA A 94 -7.05 -11.92 4.98
C ALA A 94 -6.19 -13.15 4.65
N GLU A 95 -6.23 -14.17 5.51
CA GLU A 95 -5.54 -15.44 5.27
C GLU A 95 -6.09 -16.18 4.05
N LEU A 96 -7.42 -16.27 3.92
CA LEU A 96 -8.05 -16.88 2.75
C LEU A 96 -7.70 -16.11 1.47
N ALA A 97 -7.75 -14.78 1.51
CA ALA A 97 -7.36 -13.94 0.39
C ALA A 97 -5.89 -14.13 -0.01
N ALA A 98 -4.98 -14.23 0.97
CA ALA A 98 -3.57 -14.50 0.73
C ALA A 98 -3.35 -15.89 0.09
N GLN A 99 -4.06 -16.92 0.56
CA GLN A 99 -4.00 -18.26 -0.03
C GLN A 99 -4.50 -18.27 -1.48
N GLN A 100 -5.62 -17.59 -1.76
CA GLN A 100 -6.15 -17.45 -3.11
C GLN A 100 -5.18 -16.69 -4.03
N ALA A 101 -4.57 -15.61 -3.54
CA ALA A 101 -3.57 -14.85 -4.29
C ALA A 101 -2.35 -15.71 -4.65
N LEU A 102 -1.87 -16.52 -3.71
CA LEU A 102 -0.77 -17.46 -3.96
C LEU A 102 -1.15 -18.54 -4.98
N ALA A 103 -2.35 -19.11 -4.88
CA ALA A 103 -2.84 -20.11 -5.83
C ALA A 103 -2.95 -19.53 -7.24
N ARG A 104 -3.49 -18.31 -7.38
CA ARG A 104 -3.58 -17.60 -8.66
C ARG A 104 -2.19 -17.29 -9.23
N ALA A 105 -1.26 -16.82 -8.41
CA ALA A 105 0.11 -16.56 -8.85
C ALA A 105 0.81 -17.82 -9.35
N ARG A 106 0.62 -18.97 -8.66
CA ARG A 106 1.15 -20.27 -9.12
C ARG A 106 0.51 -20.72 -10.43
N ALA A 107 -0.80 -20.57 -10.59
CA ALA A 107 -1.49 -20.93 -11.82
C ALA A 107 -0.98 -20.11 -13.03
N LEU A 108 -0.81 -18.80 -12.85
CA LEU A 108 -0.25 -17.92 -13.89
C LEU A 108 1.20 -18.28 -14.23
N ALA A 109 2.03 -18.58 -13.22
CA ALA A 109 3.40 -19.02 -13.44
C ALA A 109 3.47 -20.33 -14.24
N ALA A 110 2.61 -21.30 -13.91
CA ALA A 110 2.52 -22.56 -14.65
C ALA A 110 2.04 -22.35 -16.10
N GLN A 111 1.08 -21.45 -16.33
CA GLN A 111 0.61 -21.10 -17.67
C GLN A 111 1.72 -20.46 -18.52
N ASN A 112 2.48 -19.53 -17.94
CA ASN A 112 3.60 -18.89 -18.64
C ASN A 112 4.69 -19.89 -19.02
N GLN A 113 4.97 -20.87 -18.15
CA GLN A 113 5.91 -21.96 -18.47
C GLN A 113 5.38 -22.85 -19.61
N ALA A 114 4.09 -23.19 -19.60
CA ALA A 114 3.48 -23.96 -20.68
C ALA A 114 3.55 -23.22 -22.03
N ASN A 115 3.28 -21.91 -22.02
CA ASN A 115 3.38 -21.07 -23.22
C ASN A 115 4.82 -20.93 -23.73
N ALA A 116 5.80 -20.80 -22.82
CA ALA A 116 7.21 -20.76 -23.18
C ALA A 116 7.68 -22.07 -23.85
N ASN A 117 7.21 -23.22 -23.35
CA ASN A 117 7.54 -24.52 -23.93
C ASN A 117 6.85 -24.79 -25.28
N ALA A 118 5.62 -24.28 -25.47
CA ALA A 118 4.91 -24.39 -26.75
C ALA A 118 5.54 -23.52 -27.85
N SER A 119 6.24 -22.45 -27.46
CA SER A 119 7.04 -21.63 -28.35
C SER A 119 8.40 -22.29 -28.58
N THR A 120 8.43 -23.51 -29.10
CA THR A 120 9.68 -24.04 -29.66
C THR A 120 10.17 -23.01 -30.67
N PRO A 121 11.38 -22.44 -30.51
CA PRO A 121 11.91 -21.53 -31.50
C PRO A 121 11.89 -22.31 -32.81
N GLU A 122 11.05 -21.90 -33.75
CA GLU A 122 11.23 -22.31 -35.14
C GLU A 122 12.69 -22.04 -35.39
N THR A 123 13.45 -23.11 -35.56
CA THR A 123 14.86 -23.02 -35.88
C THR A 123 14.86 -22.25 -37.18
N TYR A 124 15.13 -20.95 -37.09
CA TYR A 124 15.21 -20.07 -38.22
C TYR A 124 16.29 -20.69 -39.08
N ARG A 125 15.86 -21.42 -40.11
CA ARG A 125 16.73 -21.82 -41.20
C ARG A 125 16.90 -20.51 -41.96
N PRO A 126 18.07 -19.86 -41.92
CA PRO A 126 18.34 -18.80 -42.87
C PRO A 126 18.15 -19.43 -44.25
N THR A 127 17.05 -19.09 -44.90
CA THR A 127 16.94 -19.37 -46.33
C THR A 127 18.00 -18.49 -46.93
N ASN A 128 18.95 -19.11 -47.64
CA ASN A 128 20.04 -18.45 -48.35
C ASN A 128 19.45 -17.52 -49.43
N GLN A 129 18.84 -16.42 -49.03
CA GLN A 129 18.47 -15.29 -49.87
C GLN A 129 19.44 -14.18 -49.51
N THR A 130 20.58 -14.26 -50.21
CA THR A 130 21.30 -13.13 -50.79
C THR A 130 21.36 -11.87 -49.93
N GLY A 131 22.50 -11.74 -49.24
CA GLY A 131 23.09 -10.52 -48.69
C GLY A 131 22.23 -9.26 -48.77
N LEU A 132 21.50 -8.99 -47.70
CA LEU A 132 21.24 -7.61 -47.30
C LEU A 132 22.28 -7.30 -46.22
N GLU A 133 23.40 -6.69 -46.60
CA GLU A 133 24.25 -5.98 -45.65
C GLU A 133 23.45 -4.80 -45.12
N VAL A 134 22.86 -4.96 -43.94
CA VAL A 134 22.29 -3.84 -43.19
C VAL A 134 23.45 -3.20 -42.44
N THR A 135 24.12 -2.26 -43.10
CA THR A 135 24.97 -1.29 -42.41
C THR A 135 24.06 -0.42 -41.57
N VAL A 136 23.92 -0.76 -40.29
CA VAL A 136 23.34 0.16 -39.32
C VAL A 136 24.43 1.19 -39.04
N ASP A 137 24.45 2.28 -39.80
CA ASP A 137 25.10 3.50 -39.35
C ASP A 137 24.44 3.86 -38.02
N SER A 138 25.07 3.50 -36.90
CA SER A 138 24.60 3.93 -35.60
C SER A 138 24.85 5.44 -35.55
N PRO A 139 23.83 6.31 -35.61
CA PRO A 139 24.06 7.69 -35.26
C PRO A 139 24.58 7.66 -33.83
N GLY A 140 25.76 8.24 -33.60
CA GLY A 140 26.38 8.29 -32.29
C GLY A 140 25.33 8.67 -31.25
N PHE A 141 25.06 7.78 -30.30
CA PHE A 141 24.24 8.09 -29.15
C PHE A 141 24.98 9.16 -28.35
N THR A 142 24.66 10.42 -28.60
CA THR A 142 25.05 11.52 -27.72
C THR A 142 24.04 11.55 -26.57
N TYR A 143 24.47 11.08 -25.40
CA TYR A 143 23.77 11.35 -24.14
C TYR A 143 24.21 12.74 -23.68
N ASP A 144 23.26 13.68 -23.58
CA ASP A 144 23.38 14.99 -22.95
C ASP A 144 24.79 15.62 -22.90
N GLY A 145 25.30 16.03 -24.06
CA GLY A 145 26.32 17.09 -24.13
C GLY A 145 27.73 16.75 -23.64
N TYR A 146 28.05 15.50 -23.31
CA TYR A 146 29.44 15.11 -23.01
C TYR A 146 29.97 14.10 -24.04
N PRO A 147 31.11 14.38 -24.71
CA PRO A 147 31.75 13.38 -25.56
C PRO A 147 32.27 12.24 -24.68
N VAL A 148 31.56 11.11 -24.69
CA VAL A 148 32.08 9.87 -24.10
C VAL A 148 33.17 9.37 -25.05
N GLY A 149 34.41 9.76 -24.78
CA GLY A 149 35.59 9.22 -25.44
C GLY A 149 35.57 7.70 -25.36
N GLY A 150 35.79 7.05 -26.50
CA GLY A 150 35.80 5.60 -26.62
C GLY A 150 36.74 4.96 -25.60
N PHE A 151 36.16 4.24 -24.65
CA PHE A 151 36.91 3.42 -23.72
C PHE A 151 37.05 2.01 -24.31
N VAL A 152 38.04 1.84 -25.18
CA VAL A 152 38.50 0.50 -25.57
C VAL A 152 39.36 0.00 -24.43
N VAL A 153 38.85 -0.94 -23.64
CA VAL A 153 39.67 -1.66 -22.65
C VAL A 153 39.96 -3.05 -23.17
N PRO A 154 41.15 -3.32 -23.72
CA PRO A 154 41.57 -4.67 -23.97
C PRO A 154 42.01 -5.30 -22.63
N GLY A 155 41.35 -6.39 -22.21
CA GLY A 155 41.92 -7.31 -21.22
C GLY A 155 41.30 -7.35 -19.82
N PHE A 156 40.04 -6.94 -19.60
CA PHE A 156 39.41 -7.19 -18.29
C PHE A 156 38.81 -8.60 -18.21
N SER A 157 39.57 -9.47 -17.53
CA SER A 157 39.05 -10.61 -16.78
C SER A 157 37.92 -10.13 -15.86
N THR A 158 36.77 -10.80 -15.92
CA THR A 158 35.62 -10.57 -15.05
C THR A 158 35.96 -10.97 -13.61
N ILE A 159 36.61 -10.07 -12.86
CA ILE A 159 36.61 -10.13 -11.41
C ILE A 159 35.18 -9.82 -10.97
N ILE A 160 34.45 -10.84 -10.54
CA ILE A 160 33.15 -10.73 -9.90
C ILE A 160 33.36 -10.04 -8.55
N PRO A 161 32.91 -8.78 -8.32
CA PRO A 161 32.89 -8.24 -6.98
C PRO A 161 31.69 -8.79 -6.22
N GLY A 162 31.92 -9.00 -4.93
CA GLY A 162 31.09 -9.78 -4.04
C GLY A 162 29.66 -9.27 -3.84
N ARG A 163 28.84 -10.21 -3.38
CA ARG A 163 27.50 -10.02 -2.83
C ARG A 163 27.42 -8.80 -1.92
N MET A 164 26.89 -7.68 -2.41
CA MET A 164 26.33 -6.65 -1.55
C MET A 164 24.85 -6.94 -1.31
N ARG A 165 24.58 -7.40 -0.09
CA ARG A 165 23.28 -7.59 0.51
C ARG A 165 22.73 -6.21 0.88
N GLY A 166 21.77 -5.69 0.10
CA GLY A 166 21.15 -4.39 0.39
C GLY A 166 20.33 -3.87 -0.78
N GLY A 167 19.15 -4.46 -1.01
CA GLY A 167 18.24 -4.02 -2.06
C GLY A 167 17.53 -2.73 -1.66
N VAL A 168 17.93 -1.62 -2.27
CA VAL A 168 17.12 -0.41 -2.40
C VAL A 168 16.21 -0.61 -3.61
N PRO A 169 14.89 -0.37 -3.56
CA PRO A 169 14.06 -0.46 -4.74
C PRO A 169 14.39 0.72 -5.68
N TYR A 170 15.10 0.45 -6.77
CA TYR A 170 15.15 1.37 -7.90
C TYR A 170 13.74 1.51 -8.49
N ARG A 171 13.15 2.68 -8.29
CA ARG A 171 11.98 3.17 -9.00
C ARG A 171 12.36 3.29 -10.48
N ASN A 172 11.97 2.29 -11.27
CA ASN A 172 12.27 2.24 -12.69
C ASN A 172 11.38 3.26 -13.43
N GLY A 173 11.89 4.48 -13.53
CA GLY A 173 11.28 5.59 -14.27
C GLY A 173 12.11 5.95 -15.49
N TYR A 174 12.47 4.98 -16.33
CA TYR A 174 12.96 5.28 -17.68
C TYR A 174 11.77 5.41 -18.63
N SER A 175 11.21 6.62 -18.63
CA SER A 175 10.40 7.15 -19.72
C SER A 175 11.35 7.67 -20.80
N GLY A 176 11.13 7.28 -22.06
CA GLY A 176 11.48 8.17 -23.18
C GLY A 176 12.65 7.79 -24.10
N ALA A 177 13.05 6.52 -24.23
CA ALA A 177 13.84 6.13 -25.41
C ALA A 177 12.91 6.03 -26.64
N THR A 178 12.66 7.16 -27.29
CA THR A 178 11.95 7.21 -28.57
C THR A 178 12.88 6.65 -29.64
N ILE A 179 12.59 5.43 -30.11
CA ILE A 179 13.24 4.84 -31.27
C ILE A 179 12.90 5.74 -32.47
N GLY A 180 13.91 6.43 -33.01
CA GLY A 180 13.76 7.27 -34.21
C GLY A 180 13.37 6.44 -35.44
N PRO A 181 12.87 7.09 -36.51
CA PRO A 181 12.42 6.40 -37.70
C PRO A 181 13.58 5.64 -38.36
N VAL A 182 13.42 4.33 -38.51
CA VAL A 182 14.36 3.48 -39.25
C VAL A 182 14.07 3.67 -40.75
N GLU A 183 14.97 4.37 -41.44
CA GLU A 183 14.85 4.59 -42.88
C GLU A 183 15.34 3.33 -43.62
N VAL A 184 14.40 2.46 -44.02
CA VAL A 184 14.72 1.27 -44.83
C VAL A 184 14.77 1.68 -46.29
N ARG A 185 15.97 1.93 -46.82
CA ARG A 185 16.18 2.13 -48.26
C ARG A 185 16.37 0.78 -48.96
N ARG A 186 15.42 0.42 -49.84
CA ARG A 186 15.61 -0.67 -50.79
C ARG A 186 16.42 -0.14 -51.98
N ARG A 187 17.49 -0.82 -52.33
CA ARG A 187 18.09 -0.74 -53.68
C ARG A 187 17.51 -1.86 -54.53
#